data_AF-A0A7X9VZ66-F1
#
_entry.id   AF-A0A7X9VZ66-F1
#
_cell.length_a   1.000
_cell.length_b   1.000
_cell.length_c   1.000
_cell.angle_alpha   90.00
_cell.angle_beta   90.00
_cell.angle_gamma   90.00
#
_symmetry.space_group_name_H-M   'P 1'
#
loop_
_entity.id
_entity.type
_entity.pdbx_description
1 polymer ?
#
loop_
_entity_poly.entity_id
_entity_poly.type
_entity_poly.pdbx_seq_one_letter_code
_entity_poly.pdbx_strand_id
1 'polypeptide(L)'
;MTRMRARKRHIVRQQGQAMVEALLLLPLMAVTIWAVAGIGSLQFLAQQMSQASRKAVMSGALGQPLAPSWARASTVLTTQGKTLQGIAPLRLSALQDEWFGAELQLLSVQAQAAPLRVDAVLAPSIARQTRVVIGAGHAYGDADARRRIANAPTAWRQVERGSLTQARRVGALVQRMDGAWGRPSVSTDWLSAWEDVVPSDRLGRRGGKIR
;
A
#
# COMPACT_ATOMS: atom_id res chain seq x y z
N MET A 1 -53.25 -19.35 54.83
CA MET A 1 -53.54 -19.90 53.47
C MET A 1 -54.09 -18.78 52.58
N THR A 2 -53.22 -17.95 51.98
CA THR A 2 -53.66 -16.78 51.19
C THR A 2 -52.63 -16.40 50.11
N ARG A 3 -52.17 -17.35 49.29
CA ARG A 3 -51.19 -17.06 48.21
C ARG A 3 -51.41 -17.75 46.86
N MET A 4 -52.50 -18.50 46.65
CA MET A 4 -52.69 -19.25 45.38
C MET A 4 -53.67 -18.63 44.36
N ARG A 5 -54.45 -17.59 44.69
CA ARG A 5 -55.45 -17.03 43.75
C ARG A 5 -54.98 -15.87 42.86
N ALA A 6 -53.90 -15.17 43.23
CA ALA A 6 -53.40 -14.03 42.42
C ALA A 6 -52.61 -14.47 41.17
N ARG A 7 -52.02 -15.67 41.15
CA ARG A 7 -51.16 -16.13 40.05
C ARG A 7 -51.92 -16.49 38.78
N LYS A 8 -53.18 -16.96 38.90
CA LYS A 8 -53.99 -17.41 37.74
C LYS A 8 -54.60 -16.26 36.91
N ARG A 9 -54.79 -15.06 37.47
CA ARG A 9 -55.41 -13.94 36.74
C ARG A 9 -54.44 -13.20 35.81
N HIS A 10 -53.13 -13.30 36.04
CA HIS A 10 -52.13 -12.72 35.13
C HIS A 10 -51.96 -13.53 33.84
N ILE A 11 -52.19 -14.84 33.88
CA ILE A 11 -51.94 -15.74 32.74
C ILE A 11 -53.01 -15.58 31.63
N VAL A 12 -54.26 -15.25 31.98
CA VAL A 12 -55.36 -15.14 31.00
C VAL A 12 -55.34 -13.79 30.25
N ARG A 13 -54.85 -12.71 30.87
CA ARG A 13 -54.70 -11.41 30.18
C ARG A 13 -53.52 -11.36 29.20
N GLN A 14 -52.60 -12.33 29.26
CA GLN A 14 -51.43 -12.41 28.38
C GLN A 14 -51.74 -13.05 27.01
N GLN A 15 -52.88 -13.73 26.85
CA GLN A 15 -53.18 -14.52 25.64
C GLN A 15 -53.41 -13.67 24.37
N GLY A 16 -53.87 -12.41 24.50
CA GLY A 16 -53.99 -11.48 23.36
C GLY A 16 -52.75 -10.62 23.14
N GLN A 17 -52.03 -10.30 24.21
CA GLN A 17 -50.85 -9.43 24.16
C GLN A 17 -49.68 -10.12 23.44
N ALA A 18 -49.46 -11.42 23.69
CA ALA A 18 -48.40 -12.17 23.03
C ALA A 18 -48.56 -12.23 21.51
N MET A 19 -49.80 -12.28 21.00
CA MET A 19 -50.08 -12.31 19.57
C MET A 19 -49.81 -10.95 18.91
N VAL A 20 -50.20 -9.85 19.56
CA VAL A 20 -49.92 -8.48 19.10
C VAL A 20 -48.42 -8.19 19.14
N GLU A 21 -47.74 -8.61 20.20
CA GLU A 21 -46.29 -8.46 20.36
C GLU A 21 -45.52 -9.28 19.31
N ALA A 22 -45.92 -10.53 19.05
CA ALA A 22 -45.34 -11.34 17.99
C ALA A 22 -45.56 -10.72 16.59
N LEU A 23 -46.74 -10.16 16.32
CA LEU A 23 -47.06 -9.51 15.05
C LEU A 23 -46.20 -8.25 14.80
N LEU A 24 -45.76 -7.56 15.86
CA LEU A 24 -44.84 -6.42 15.77
C LEU A 24 -43.37 -6.84 15.72
N LEU A 25 -42.99 -7.88 16.48
CA LEU A 25 -41.61 -8.34 16.55
C LEU A 25 -41.16 -9.05 15.26
N LEU A 26 -42.05 -9.80 14.59
CA LEU A 26 -41.72 -10.49 13.34
C LEU A 26 -41.26 -9.54 12.21
N PRO A 27 -42.00 -8.48 11.84
CA PRO A 27 -41.56 -7.56 10.80
C PRO A 27 -40.33 -6.77 11.24
N LEU A 28 -40.23 -6.40 12.52
CA LEU A 28 -39.03 -5.75 13.06
C LEU A 28 -37.79 -6.64 12.88
N MET A 29 -37.90 -7.93 13.22
CA MET A 29 -36.82 -8.90 13.05
C MET A 29 -36.49 -9.15 11.57
N ALA A 30 -37.49 -9.20 10.70
CA ALA A 30 -37.27 -9.31 9.26
C ALA A 30 -36.48 -8.10 8.71
N VAL A 31 -36.85 -6.88 9.13
CA VAL A 31 -36.16 -5.64 8.74
C VAL A 31 -34.74 -5.61 9.29
N THR A 32 -34.49 -6.05 10.53
CA THR A 32 -33.12 -6.08 11.08
C THR A 32 -32.26 -7.11 10.37
N ILE A 33 -32.75 -8.32 10.09
CA ILE A 33 -32.01 -9.32 9.31
C ILE A 33 -31.69 -8.78 7.91
N TRP A 34 -32.66 -8.14 7.26
CA TRP A 34 -32.47 -7.51 5.95
C TRP A 34 -31.41 -6.41 6.00
N ALA A 35 -31.43 -5.56 7.03
CA ALA A 35 -30.44 -4.51 7.23
C ALA A 35 -29.02 -5.08 7.46
N VAL A 36 -28.87 -6.11 8.31
CA VAL A 36 -27.57 -6.76 8.55
C VAL A 36 -27.03 -7.40 7.26
N ALA A 37 -27.87 -8.10 6.50
CA ALA A 37 -27.48 -8.69 5.22
C ALA A 37 -27.09 -7.61 4.20
N GLY A 38 -27.82 -6.50 4.16
CA GLY A 38 -27.52 -5.35 3.30
C GLY A 38 -26.17 -4.71 3.63
N ILE A 39 -25.92 -4.42 4.91
CA ILE A 39 -24.65 -3.85 5.36
C ILE A 39 -23.49 -4.82 5.09
N GLY A 40 -23.66 -6.11 5.37
CA GLY A 40 -22.64 -7.13 5.11
C GLY A 40 -22.27 -7.23 3.63
N SER A 41 -23.27 -7.15 2.74
CA SER A 41 -23.05 -7.11 1.29
C SER A 41 -22.24 -5.88 0.86
N LEU A 42 -22.57 -4.70 1.37
CA LEU A 42 -21.84 -3.47 1.09
C LEU A 42 -20.39 -3.51 1.58
N GLN A 43 -20.16 -4.02 2.79
CA GLN A 43 -18.82 -4.20 3.35
C GLN A 43 -17.98 -5.17 2.51
N PHE A 44 -18.58 -6.28 2.08
CA PHE A 44 -17.91 -7.25 1.23
C PHE A 44 -17.53 -6.66 -0.14
N LEU A 45 -18.44 -5.89 -0.76
CA LEU A 45 -18.16 -5.18 -2.02
C LEU A 45 -17.02 -4.16 -1.84
N ALA A 46 -17.02 -3.40 -0.75
CA ALA A 46 -15.96 -2.45 -0.44
C ALA A 46 -14.59 -3.15 -0.24
N GLN A 47 -14.57 -4.29 0.45
CA GLN A 47 -13.35 -5.08 0.64
C GLN A 47 -12.82 -5.66 -0.67
N GLN A 48 -13.70 -6.18 -1.51
CA GLN A 48 -13.31 -6.68 -2.83
C GLN A 48 -12.71 -5.57 -3.68
N MET A 49 -13.37 -4.41 -3.77
CA MET A 49 -12.86 -3.24 -4.47
C MET A 49 -11.51 -2.77 -3.91
N SER A 50 -11.28 -2.98 -2.60
CA SER A 50 -10.02 -2.63 -1.99
C SER A 50 -8.86 -3.51 -2.48
N GLN A 51 -9.08 -4.81 -2.62
CA GLN A 51 -8.05 -5.73 -3.09
C GLN A 51 -7.83 -5.59 -4.61
N ALA A 52 -8.92 -5.46 -5.34
CA ALA A 52 -9.00 -5.09 -6.74
C ALA A 52 -8.15 -3.87 -7.12
N SER A 53 -8.37 -2.73 -6.47
CA SER A 53 -7.67 -1.48 -6.77
C SER A 53 -6.17 -1.58 -6.48
N ARG A 54 -5.81 -2.26 -5.37
CA ARG A 54 -4.41 -2.52 -4.99
C ARG A 54 -3.71 -3.44 -5.99
N LYS A 55 -4.35 -4.53 -6.39
CA LYS A 55 -3.77 -5.46 -7.36
C LYS A 55 -3.57 -4.77 -8.71
N ALA A 56 -4.57 -4.00 -9.17
CA ALA A 56 -4.50 -3.27 -10.44
C ALA A 56 -3.42 -2.18 -10.46
N VAL A 57 -3.29 -1.40 -9.37
CA VAL A 57 -2.23 -0.37 -9.33
C VAL A 57 -0.85 -1.01 -9.22
N MET A 58 -0.70 -2.14 -8.52
CA MET A 58 0.59 -2.83 -8.43
C MET A 58 0.95 -3.55 -9.74
N SER A 59 -0.02 -4.16 -10.45
CA SER A 59 0.23 -4.73 -11.78
C SER A 59 0.57 -3.65 -12.79
N GLY A 60 -0.12 -2.51 -12.75
CA GLY A 60 0.21 -1.34 -13.57
C GLY A 60 1.60 -0.78 -13.25
N ALA A 61 2.00 -0.78 -11.97
CA ALA A 61 3.34 -0.38 -11.55
C ALA A 61 4.45 -1.33 -12.06
N LEU A 62 4.11 -2.62 -12.25
CA LEU A 62 5.00 -3.61 -12.86
C LEU A 62 4.97 -3.60 -14.40
N GLY A 63 4.23 -2.67 -15.02
CA GLY A 63 4.06 -2.62 -16.48
C GLY A 63 3.20 -3.75 -17.06
N GLN A 64 2.46 -4.48 -16.23
CA GLN A 64 1.61 -5.58 -16.67
C GLN A 64 0.26 -5.07 -17.17
N PRO A 65 -0.30 -5.66 -18.24
CA PRO A 65 -1.62 -5.31 -18.71
C PRO A 65 -2.67 -5.60 -17.63
N LEU A 66 -3.60 -4.66 -17.46
CA LEU A 66 -4.71 -4.78 -16.52
C LEU A 66 -5.67 -5.86 -17.03
N ALA A 67 -5.47 -7.10 -16.58
CA ALA A 67 -6.40 -8.17 -16.93
C ALA A 67 -7.74 -7.92 -16.20
N PRO A 68 -8.88 -7.86 -16.92
CA PRO A 68 -10.21 -7.68 -16.32
C PRO A 68 -10.71 -8.95 -15.57
N SER A 69 -9.89 -10.01 -15.48
CA SER A 69 -10.30 -11.36 -15.08
C SER A 69 -10.79 -11.53 -13.64
N TRP A 70 -10.68 -10.50 -12.80
CA TRP A 70 -11.12 -10.54 -11.40
C TRP A 70 -12.44 -9.78 -11.16
N ALA A 71 -12.97 -9.09 -12.16
CA ALA A 71 -14.24 -8.38 -12.09
C ALA A 71 -15.40 -9.37 -12.20
N ARG A 72 -16.01 -9.79 -11.08
CA ARG A 72 -17.40 -10.28 -11.13
C ARG A 72 -18.27 -9.11 -11.59
N ALA A 73 -18.59 -9.11 -12.88
CA ALA A 73 -19.62 -8.36 -13.59
C ALA A 73 -20.18 -7.13 -12.86
N SER A 74 -19.40 -6.04 -12.82
CA SER A 74 -19.83 -4.63 -12.71
C SER A 74 -18.73 -3.68 -12.23
N THR A 75 -17.50 -4.18 -11.99
CA THR A 75 -16.39 -3.32 -11.59
C THR A 75 -15.72 -2.68 -12.80
N VAL A 76 -15.84 -1.36 -12.95
CA VAL A 76 -15.08 -0.57 -13.92
C VAL A 76 -13.78 -0.13 -13.28
N LEU A 77 -12.67 -0.41 -13.97
CA LEU A 77 -11.34 0.05 -13.61
C LEU A 77 -10.88 1.11 -14.58
N THR A 78 -10.58 2.29 -14.07
CA THR A 78 -9.90 3.33 -14.84
C THR A 78 -8.51 3.55 -14.24
N THR A 79 -7.50 3.53 -15.10
CA THR A 79 -6.11 3.76 -14.71
C THR A 79 -5.64 5.04 -15.36
N GLN A 80 -5.02 5.91 -14.57
CA GLN A 80 -4.43 7.15 -15.00
C GLN A 80 -3.01 7.24 -14.43
N GLY A 81 -2.01 7.31 -15.31
CA GLY A 81 -0.63 7.64 -14.94
C GLY A 81 -0.41 9.14 -15.11
N LYS A 82 0.12 9.80 -14.08
CA LYS A 82 0.54 11.20 -14.14
C LYS A 82 2.01 11.30 -13.77
N THR A 83 2.87 11.78 -14.67
CA THR A 83 4.26 12.10 -14.34
C THR A 83 4.30 13.20 -13.29
N LEU A 84 5.06 12.97 -12.23
CA LEU A 84 5.21 13.89 -11.11
C LEU A 84 6.42 14.79 -11.33
N GLN A 85 6.27 15.77 -12.21
CA GLN A 85 7.29 16.81 -12.42
C GLN A 85 7.05 17.99 -11.47
N GLY A 86 8.13 18.52 -10.89
CA GLY A 86 8.09 19.77 -10.11
C GLY A 86 7.51 19.67 -8.70
N ILE A 87 7.52 18.50 -8.06
CA ILE A 87 7.17 18.38 -6.64
C ILE A 87 8.21 19.09 -5.77
N ALA A 88 9.49 18.89 -6.06
CA ALA A 88 10.57 19.57 -5.37
C ALA A 88 10.76 21.01 -5.91
N PRO A 89 11.10 21.97 -5.03
CA PRO A 89 11.63 23.26 -5.43
C PRO A 89 12.79 23.11 -6.42
N LEU A 90 13.03 24.10 -7.28
CA LEU A 90 14.06 24.06 -8.32
C LEU A 90 15.47 23.69 -7.82
N ARG A 91 15.79 24.00 -6.57
CA ARG A 91 17.08 23.66 -5.93
C ARG A 91 17.20 22.18 -5.53
N LEU A 92 16.07 21.50 -5.38
CA LEU A 92 15.96 20.11 -4.92
C LEU A 92 15.50 19.16 -6.05
N SER A 93 15.12 19.68 -7.22
CA SER A 93 14.71 18.85 -8.35
C SER A 93 15.85 17.94 -8.83
N ALA A 94 17.08 18.44 -8.87
CA ALA A 94 18.24 17.61 -9.19
C ALA A 94 18.42 16.45 -8.21
N LEU A 95 18.20 16.68 -6.91
CA LEU A 95 18.26 15.63 -5.88
C LEU A 95 17.09 14.66 -6.01
N GLN A 96 15.90 15.16 -6.32
CA GLN A 96 14.71 14.34 -6.56
C GLN A 96 14.93 13.41 -7.77
N ASP A 97 15.44 13.94 -8.88
CA ASP A 97 15.74 13.17 -10.08
C ASP A 97 16.85 12.14 -9.84
N GLU A 98 17.83 12.48 -9.00
CA GLU A 98 18.95 11.60 -8.63
C GLU A 98 18.50 10.45 -7.72
N TRP A 99 17.59 10.69 -6.76
CA TRP A 99 17.10 9.68 -5.82
C TRP A 99 15.97 8.82 -6.39
N PHE A 100 15.07 9.42 -7.14
CA PHE A 100 13.86 8.77 -7.62
C PHE A 100 13.81 8.58 -9.13
N GLY A 101 14.88 8.94 -9.84
CA GLY A 101 14.91 8.92 -11.30
C GLY A 101 14.04 10.01 -11.92
N ALA A 102 14.30 10.31 -13.19
CA ALA A 102 13.48 11.24 -14.00
C ALA A 102 12.05 10.70 -14.27
N GLU A 103 11.77 9.46 -13.89
CA GLU A 103 10.53 8.73 -14.17
C GLU A 103 9.66 8.57 -12.91
N LEU A 104 9.72 9.52 -11.97
CA LEU A 104 8.75 9.56 -10.89
C LEU A 104 7.34 9.76 -11.48
N GLN A 105 6.52 8.72 -11.48
CA GLN A 105 5.14 8.80 -11.96
C GLN A 105 4.18 8.41 -10.84
N LEU A 106 3.08 9.15 -10.73
CA LEU A 106 1.95 8.79 -9.89
C LEU A 106 0.99 7.96 -10.72
N LEU A 107 0.97 6.67 -10.47
CA LEU A 107 -0.07 5.80 -11.00
C LEU A 107 -1.29 5.88 -10.10
N SER A 108 -2.45 6.16 -10.67
CA SER A 108 -3.72 6.14 -9.97
C SER A 108 -4.69 5.17 -10.64
N VAL A 109 -5.35 4.35 -9.84
CA VAL A 109 -6.40 3.45 -10.29
C VAL A 109 -7.67 3.77 -9.54
N GLN A 110 -8.75 4.00 -10.26
CA GLN A 110 -10.09 4.12 -9.70
C GLN A 110 -10.87 2.85 -10.04
N ALA A 111 -11.34 2.16 -9.00
CA ALA A 111 -12.26 1.04 -9.11
C ALA A 111 -13.65 1.54 -8.71
N GLN A 112 -14.64 1.32 -9.57
CA GLN A 112 -16.04 1.64 -9.30
C GLN A 112 -16.85 0.36 -9.47
N ALA A 113 -17.73 0.00 -8.54
CA ALA A 113 -18.73 -1.03 -8.83
C ALA A 113 -20.13 -0.45 -8.84
N ALA A 114 -20.86 -0.80 -9.90
CA ALA A 114 -22.29 -0.59 -10.00
C ALA A 114 -23.02 -1.82 -9.43
N PRO A 115 -24.05 -1.65 -8.60
CA PRO A 115 -24.89 -2.77 -8.17
C PRO A 115 -25.65 -3.34 -9.38
N LEU A 116 -25.56 -4.66 -9.60
CA LEU A 116 -26.21 -5.35 -10.73
C LEU A 116 -27.71 -5.69 -10.46
N ARG A 117 -28.29 -5.20 -9.35
CA ARG A 117 -29.68 -5.55 -8.94
C ARG A 117 -30.71 -4.60 -9.53
N VAL A 118 -31.93 -5.14 -9.71
CA VAL A 118 -33.14 -4.50 -10.27
C VAL A 118 -33.57 -3.23 -9.49
N ASP A 119 -33.13 -3.06 -8.24
CA ASP A 119 -33.36 -1.85 -7.41
C ASP A 119 -32.26 -0.77 -7.59
N ALA A 120 -31.66 -0.69 -8.79
CA ALA A 120 -30.49 0.13 -9.09
C ALA A 120 -30.64 1.63 -8.77
N VAL A 121 -31.88 2.13 -8.67
CA VAL A 121 -32.17 3.57 -8.46
C VAL A 121 -31.75 4.06 -7.07
N LEU A 122 -31.75 3.19 -6.05
CA LEU A 122 -31.42 3.55 -4.66
C LEU A 122 -30.15 2.87 -4.14
N ALA A 123 -29.53 2.01 -4.96
CA ALA A 123 -28.38 1.24 -4.52
C ALA A 123 -27.11 2.12 -4.57
N PRO A 124 -26.39 2.29 -3.44
CA PRO A 124 -25.21 3.16 -3.41
C PRO A 124 -24.10 2.59 -4.28
N SER A 125 -23.53 3.42 -5.16
CA SER A 125 -22.31 3.09 -5.89
C SER A 125 -21.10 3.31 -4.99
N ILE A 126 -20.13 2.39 -5.05
CA ILE A 126 -18.88 2.50 -4.30
C ILE A 126 -17.76 2.75 -5.31
N ALA A 127 -17.03 3.84 -5.12
CA ALA A 127 -15.84 4.18 -5.88
C ALA A 127 -14.64 4.27 -4.95
N ARG A 128 -13.51 3.69 -5.36
CA ARG A 128 -12.25 3.72 -4.62
C ARG A 128 -11.12 4.13 -5.53
N GLN A 129 -10.33 5.12 -5.10
CA GLN A 129 -9.08 5.50 -5.76
C GLN A 129 -7.89 4.97 -4.95
N THR A 130 -6.93 4.34 -5.62
CA THR A 130 -5.63 3.98 -5.04
C THR A 130 -4.54 4.62 -5.87
N ARG A 131 -3.55 5.21 -5.20
CA ARG A 131 -2.43 5.90 -5.84
C ARG A 131 -1.13 5.28 -5.37
N VAL A 132 -0.22 5.03 -6.30
CA VAL A 132 1.13 4.51 -6.04
C VAL A 132 2.11 5.35 -6.84
N VAL A 133 3.23 5.70 -6.20
CA VAL A 133 4.35 6.34 -6.88
C VAL A 133 5.25 5.25 -7.44
N ILE A 134 5.45 5.26 -8.75
CA ILE A 134 6.38 4.39 -9.45
C ILE A 134 7.64 5.18 -9.82
N GLY A 135 8.75 4.48 -10.00
CA GLY A 135 10.07 5.10 -10.16
C GLY A 135 10.72 5.52 -8.84
N ALA A 136 9.98 5.57 -7.72
CA ALA A 136 10.51 5.95 -6.41
C ALA A 136 11.59 4.99 -5.88
N GLY A 137 12.85 5.21 -6.27
CA GLY A 137 14.05 4.65 -5.65
C GLY A 137 14.24 3.13 -5.75
N HIS A 138 13.43 2.39 -6.52
CA HIS A 138 13.60 0.95 -6.66
C HIS A 138 14.91 0.64 -7.41
N ALA A 139 15.81 -0.09 -6.76
CA ALA A 139 16.98 -0.69 -7.38
C ALA A 139 16.71 -2.16 -7.71
N TYR A 140 17.16 -2.64 -8.86
CA TYR A 140 16.94 -4.04 -9.28
C TYR A 140 17.79 -5.06 -8.49
N GLY A 141 18.64 -4.59 -7.58
CA GLY A 141 19.49 -5.38 -6.70
C GLY A 141 20.68 -4.58 -6.16
N ASP A 142 21.57 -5.22 -5.39
CA ASP A 142 22.73 -4.57 -4.75
C ASP A 142 23.61 -3.85 -5.76
N ALA A 143 23.93 -4.49 -6.88
CA ALA A 143 24.76 -3.89 -7.91
C ALA A 143 24.10 -2.65 -8.55
N ASP A 144 22.77 -2.64 -8.73
CA ASP A 144 22.04 -1.48 -9.27
C ASP A 144 21.94 -0.36 -8.23
N ALA A 145 21.67 -0.69 -6.97
CA ALA A 145 21.63 0.25 -5.86
C ALA A 145 23.01 0.92 -5.69
N ARG A 146 24.07 0.11 -5.67
CA ARG A 146 25.46 0.57 -5.57
C ARG A 146 25.84 1.46 -6.73
N ARG A 147 25.53 1.06 -7.96
CA ARG A 147 25.79 1.88 -9.15
C ARG A 147 25.08 3.23 -9.08
N ARG A 148 23.82 3.26 -8.61
CA ARG A 148 23.05 4.50 -8.46
C ARG A 148 23.65 5.40 -7.38
N ILE A 149 23.92 4.86 -6.20
CA ILE A 149 24.52 5.61 -5.07
C ILE A 149 25.90 6.16 -5.45
N ALA A 150 26.76 5.35 -6.08
CA ALA A 150 28.09 5.79 -6.52
C ALA A 150 28.04 6.86 -7.63
N ASN A 151 26.99 6.87 -8.45
CA ASN A 151 26.80 7.83 -9.54
C ASN A 151 25.90 9.00 -9.16
N ALA A 152 25.54 9.16 -7.89
CA ALA A 152 24.72 10.22 -7.37
C ALA A 152 25.61 11.44 -7.01
N PRO A 153 25.80 12.43 -7.92
CA PRO A 153 26.76 13.51 -7.72
C PRO A 153 26.41 14.43 -6.55
N THR A 154 25.14 14.79 -6.41
CA THR A 154 24.67 15.83 -5.49
C THR A 154 24.37 15.26 -4.12
N ALA A 155 23.81 14.05 -4.08
CA ALA A 155 23.40 13.38 -2.86
C ALA A 155 24.58 12.82 -2.06
N TRP A 156 25.47 12.10 -2.74
CA TRP A 156 26.45 11.24 -2.06
C TRP A 156 27.87 11.60 -2.44
N ARG A 157 28.17 11.81 -3.73
CA ARG A 157 29.55 12.00 -4.20
C ARG A 157 30.22 13.27 -3.66
N GLN A 158 29.46 14.36 -3.48
CA GLN A 158 30.01 15.59 -2.92
C GLN A 158 30.43 15.41 -1.45
N VAL A 159 29.57 14.77 -0.65
CA VAL A 159 29.83 14.49 0.77
C VAL A 159 30.94 13.44 0.92
N GLU A 160 30.94 12.42 0.05
CA GLU A 160 31.98 11.40 -0.02
C GLU A 160 33.34 12.02 -0.28
N ARG A 161 33.48 12.90 -1.28
CA ARG A 161 34.77 13.55 -1.59
C ARG A 161 35.34 14.31 -0.39
N GLY A 162 34.48 15.07 0.31
CA GLY A 162 34.89 15.79 1.53
C GLY A 162 35.35 14.81 2.62
N SER A 163 34.55 13.78 2.87
CA SER A 163 34.82 12.77 3.89
C SER A 163 36.08 11.96 3.58
N LEU A 164 36.27 11.52 2.34
CA LEU A 164 37.46 10.77 1.90
C LEU A 164 38.73 11.61 1.97
N THR A 165 38.65 12.90 1.65
CA THR A 165 39.78 13.82 1.79
C THR A 165 40.21 13.91 3.26
N GLN A 166 39.24 14.01 4.16
CA GLN A 166 39.51 14.04 5.60
C GLN A 166 40.01 12.68 6.12
N ALA A 167 39.41 11.58 5.68
CA ALA A 167 39.81 10.22 6.06
C ALA A 167 41.25 9.92 5.63
N ARG A 168 41.70 10.38 4.46
CA ARG A 168 43.10 10.23 4.02
C ARG A 168 44.07 11.04 4.89
N ARG A 169 43.69 12.25 5.29
CA ARG A 169 44.52 13.09 6.19
C ARG A 169 44.70 12.45 7.56
N VAL A 170 43.59 12.03 8.18
CA VAL A 170 43.60 11.41 9.50
C VAL A 170 44.21 10.00 9.43
N GLY A 171 43.86 9.22 8.41
CA GLY A 171 44.35 7.86 8.21
C GLY A 171 45.87 7.78 8.12
N ALA A 172 46.52 8.76 7.47
CA ALA A 172 47.98 8.82 7.43
C ALA A 172 48.62 9.05 8.82
N LEU A 173 47.97 9.83 9.69
CA LEU A 173 48.42 10.06 11.06
C LEU A 173 48.19 8.81 11.92
N VAL A 174 46.98 8.25 11.84
CA VAL A 174 46.61 7.02 12.58
C VAL A 174 47.52 5.86 12.19
N GLN A 175 47.81 5.66 10.90
CA GLN A 175 48.68 4.57 10.44
C GLN A 175 50.10 4.68 11.00
N ARG A 176 50.61 5.90 11.22
CA ARG A 176 51.94 6.10 11.83
C ARG A 176 51.97 5.72 13.30
N MET A 177 50.87 5.93 14.01
CA MET A 177 50.78 5.60 15.45
C MET A 177 50.42 4.12 15.65
N ASP A 178 49.41 3.63 14.95
CA ASP A 178 48.79 2.33 15.16
C ASP A 178 49.41 1.22 14.28
N GLY A 179 50.20 1.58 13.27
CA GLY A 179 50.83 0.62 12.37
C GLY A 179 51.79 -0.33 13.10
N ALA A 180 52.51 0.17 14.11
CA ALA A 180 53.38 -0.64 14.96
C ALA A 180 52.60 -1.70 15.78
N TRP A 181 51.30 -1.50 15.96
CA TRP A 181 50.42 -2.39 16.73
C TRP A 181 49.65 -3.37 15.83
N GLY A 182 50.00 -3.43 14.54
CA GLY A 182 49.39 -4.35 13.57
C GLY A 182 47.93 -4.04 13.24
N ARG A 183 47.42 -2.84 13.55
CA ARG A 183 46.05 -2.47 13.23
C ARG A 183 45.88 -2.20 11.72
N PRO A 184 44.75 -2.59 11.12
CA PRO A 184 44.46 -2.30 9.72
C PRO A 184 44.32 -0.79 9.49
N SER A 185 44.68 -0.34 8.30
CA SER A 185 44.46 1.04 7.87
C SER A 185 42.97 1.39 7.82
N VAL A 186 42.65 2.67 8.04
CA VAL A 186 41.28 3.19 7.90
C VAL A 186 40.73 2.82 6.52
N SER A 187 39.62 2.06 6.49
CA SER A 187 38.93 1.74 5.23
C SER A 187 38.28 2.98 4.65
N THR A 188 38.57 3.26 3.39
CA THR A 188 37.87 4.29 2.60
C THR A 188 36.74 3.72 1.75
N ASP A 189 36.62 2.40 1.69
CA ASP A 189 35.61 1.72 0.90
C ASP A 189 34.35 1.48 1.76
N TRP A 190 33.60 2.55 1.96
CA TRP A 190 32.36 2.53 2.73
C TRP A 190 31.22 1.83 1.99
N LEU A 191 31.31 1.75 0.66
CA LEU A 191 30.22 1.26 -0.18
C LEU A 191 30.18 -0.27 -0.22
N SER A 192 31.34 -0.92 -0.15
CA SER A 192 31.42 -2.39 -0.05
C SER A 192 30.90 -2.94 1.28
N ALA A 193 30.82 -2.12 2.34
CA ALA A 193 30.17 -2.52 3.59
C ALA A 193 28.66 -2.79 3.46
N TRP A 194 28.04 -2.36 2.35
CA TRP A 194 26.61 -2.53 2.08
C TRP A 194 26.31 -3.66 1.10
N GLU A 195 27.31 -4.46 0.71
CA GLU A 195 27.19 -5.49 -0.32
C GLU A 195 26.14 -6.57 0.00
N ASP A 196 25.94 -6.89 1.28
CA ASP A 196 25.02 -7.94 1.73
C ASP A 196 23.73 -7.40 2.38
N VAL A 197 23.38 -6.12 2.15
CA VAL A 197 22.26 -5.48 2.85
C VAL A 197 20.92 -5.65 2.12
N VAL A 198 20.90 -5.93 0.81
CA VAL A 198 19.65 -6.30 0.12
C VAL A 198 19.45 -7.83 0.23
N PRO A 199 18.28 -8.29 0.71
CA PRO A 199 17.97 -9.72 0.75
C PRO A 199 18.11 -10.35 -0.64
N SER A 200 18.98 -11.36 -0.76
CA SER A 200 19.29 -12.05 -2.01
C SER A 200 18.05 -12.63 -2.70
N ASP A 201 17.02 -12.96 -1.92
CA ASP A 201 15.70 -13.43 -2.35
C ASP A 201 14.94 -12.44 -3.24
N ARG A 202 15.32 -11.15 -3.22
CA ARG A 202 14.68 -10.06 -4.00
C ARG A 202 15.48 -9.63 -5.23
N LEU A 203 16.63 -10.26 -5.49
CA LEU A 203 17.43 -10.05 -6.70
C LEU A 203 16.75 -10.74 -7.88
N GLY A 204 15.77 -10.04 -8.48
CA GLY A 204 15.02 -10.54 -9.62
C GLY A 204 15.91 -10.85 -10.81
N ARG A 205 15.88 -12.12 -11.25
CA ARG A 205 16.31 -12.56 -12.58
C ARG A 205 15.90 -11.52 -13.64
N ARG A 206 16.89 -11.04 -14.40
CA ARG A 206 16.80 -10.29 -15.67
C ARG A 206 15.45 -10.56 -16.38
N GLY A 207 14.46 -9.70 -16.16
CA GLY A 207 13.14 -9.81 -16.75
C GLY A 207 12.95 -8.75 -17.83
N GLY A 208 13.00 -9.17 -19.10
CA GLY A 208 12.40 -8.47 -20.24
C GLY A 208 13.29 -7.46 -20.97
N LYS A 209 13.96 -7.91 -22.05
CA LYS A 209 14.29 -7.01 -23.16
C LYS A 209 12.97 -6.46 -23.71
N ILE A 210 12.72 -5.17 -23.53
CA ILE A 210 11.75 -4.46 -24.36
C ILE A 210 12.43 -4.28 -25.72
N ARG A 211 11.81 -4.90 -26.73
CA ARG A 211 12.10 -4.64 -28.14
C ARG A 211 10.93 -3.88 -28.71
#